data_AF-A0A2V2XNE0-F1
#
_entry.id   AF-A0A2V2XNE0-F1
#
_cell.length_a   1.000
_cell.length_b   1.000
_cell.length_c   1.000
_cell.angle_alpha   90.00
_cell.angle_beta   90.00
_cell.angle_gamma   90.00
#
_symmetry.space_group_name_H-M   'P 1'
#
loop_
_entity.id
_entity.type
_entity.pdbx_description
1 polymer ?
#
loop_
_entity_poly.entity_id
_entity_poly.type
_entity_poly.pdbx_seq_one_letter_code
_entity_poly.pdbx_strand_id
1 'polypeptide(L)' 'QMPQYLQIIARANPITHANVITRYHLLGVGDPGSMVTSTIYMALFATTSIAIAIIASRRIE' A
#
# COMPACT_ATOMS: atom_id res chain seq x y z
N GLN A 1 -5.53 13.76 -18.30
CA GLN A 1 -5.97 13.17 -17.02
C GLN A 1 -5.86 11.66 -17.12
N MET A 2 -5.41 10.97 -16.06
CA MET A 2 -5.19 9.51 -16.12
C MET A 2 -6.53 8.77 -16.20
N PRO A 3 -6.70 7.79 -17.11
CA PRO A 3 -7.91 6.97 -17.21
C PRO A 3 -8.32 6.32 -15.87
N GLN A 4 -9.62 6.23 -15.60
CA GLN A 4 -10.15 5.77 -14.31
C GLN A 4 -9.70 4.35 -13.94
N TYR A 5 -9.65 3.43 -14.91
CA TYR A 5 -9.20 2.06 -14.68
C TYR A 5 -7.73 2.01 -14.22
N LEU A 6 -6.87 2.88 -14.78
CA LEU A 6 -5.48 3.00 -14.35
C LEU A 6 -5.37 3.56 -12.93
N GLN A 7 -6.28 4.47 -12.53
CA GLN A 7 -6.30 4.97 -11.15
C GLN A 7 -6.67 3.87 -10.16
N ILE A 8 -7.60 2.98 -10.52
CA ILE A 8 -7.97 1.83 -9.69
C ILE A 8 -6.78 0.89 -9.54
N ILE A 9 -6.10 0.54 -10.64
CA ILE A 9 -4.90 -0.31 -10.61
C ILE A 9 -3.79 0.34 -9.78
N ALA A 10 -3.57 1.64 -9.91
CA ALA A 10 -2.58 2.36 -9.12
C ALA A 10 -2.89 2.31 -7.61
N ARG A 11 -4.17 2.34 -7.21
CA ARG A 11 -4.60 2.19 -5.80
C ARG A 11 -4.48 0.76 -5.27
N ALA A 12 -4.29 -0.23 -6.13
CA ALA A 12 -3.99 -1.60 -5.72
C ALA A 12 -2.47 -1.84 -5.53
N ASN A 13 -1.63 -0.87 -5.88
CA ASN A 13 -0.18 -1.01 -5.79
C ASN A 13 0.32 -0.46 -4.43
N PRO A 14 0.99 -1.27 -3.60
CA PRO A 14 1.55 -0.81 -2.31
C PRO A 14 2.57 0.32 -2.45
N ILE A 15 3.28 0.41 -3.58
CA ILE A 15 4.25 1.50 -3.84
C ILE A 15 3.55 2.85 -3.89
N THR A 16 2.31 2.91 -4.41
CA THR A 16 1.52 4.15 -4.44
C THR A 16 1.27 4.67 -3.03
N HIS A 17 0.89 3.78 -2.12
CA HIS A 17 0.63 4.11 -0.71
C HIS A 17 1.91 4.49 0.04
N ALA A 18 3.01 3.77 -0.19
CA ALA A 18 4.32 4.13 0.36
C ALA A 18 4.76 5.54 -0.08
N ASN A 19 4.52 5.90 -1.34
CA ASN A 19 4.84 7.24 -1.85
C ASN A 19 3.97 8.33 -1.18
N VAL A 20 2.68 8.08 -0.96
CA VAL A 20 1.80 9.03 -0.24
C VAL A 20 2.32 9.30 1.17
N ILE A 21 2.66 8.24 1.92
CA ILE A 21 3.19 8.36 3.28
C ILE A 21 4.53 9.12 3.27
N THR A 22 5.42 8.76 2.34
CA THR A 22 6.75 9.37 2.22
C THR A 22 6.64 10.86 1.89
N ARG A 23 5.79 11.25 0.95
CA ARG A 23 5.59 12.66 0.58
C ARG A 23 5.00 13.46 1.74
N TYR A 24 4.06 12.89 2.50
CA TYR A 24 3.49 13.56 3.66
C TYR A 24 4.55 13.84 4.72
N HIS A 25 5.37 12.84 5.10
CA HIS A 25 6.35 12.99 6.17
C HIS A 25 7.63 13.71 5.76
N LEU A 26 8.14 13.49 4.54
CA LEU A 26 9.42 14.08 4.10
C LEU A 26 9.26 15.44 3.43
N LEU A 27 8.15 15.66 2.74
CA LEU A 27 7.94 16.89 1.95
C LEU A 27 6.89 17.80 2.56
N GLY A 28 6.15 17.36 3.59
CA GLY A 28 5.03 18.12 4.15
C GLY A 28 3.88 18.32 3.17
N VAL A 29 3.79 17.49 2.12
CA VAL A 29 2.79 17.61 1.05
C VAL A 29 1.80 16.46 1.11
N GLY A 30 0.51 16.78 1.16
CA GLY A 30 -0.58 15.82 1.04
C GLY A 30 -1.70 16.05 2.06
N ASP A 31 -2.80 15.35 1.85
CA ASP A 31 -3.94 15.35 2.77
C ASP A 31 -3.74 14.30 3.90
N PRO A 32 -3.96 14.66 5.18
CA PRO A 32 -3.84 13.72 6.29
C PRO A 32 -4.73 12.48 6.17
N GLY A 33 -5.95 12.60 5.63
CA GLY A 33 -6.86 11.47 5.44
C GLY A 33 -6.31 10.42 4.46
N SER A 34 -5.68 10.89 3.39
CA SER A 34 -5.00 10.07 2.38
C SER A 34 -3.77 9.36 2.96
N MET A 35 -3.02 10.03 3.84
CA MET A 35 -1.90 9.43 4.57
C MET A 35 -2.38 8.32 5.51
N VAL A 36 -3.43 8.56 6.30
CA VAL A 36 -4.00 7.55 7.22
C VAL A 36 -4.51 6.34 6.45
N THR A 37 -5.28 6.56 5.38
CA THR A 37 -5.79 5.49 4.51
C THR A 37 -4.65 4.65 3.93
N SER A 38 -3.58 5.30 3.47
CA SER A 38 -2.41 4.61 2.91
C SER A 38 -1.63 3.81 3.96
N THR A 39 -1.57 4.33 5.19
CA THR A 39 -0.92 3.63 6.31
C THR A 39 -1.69 2.36 6.68
N ILE A 40 -3.02 2.44 6.79
CA ILE A 40 -3.88 1.29 7.04
C ILE A 40 -3.73 0.24 5.93
N TYR A 41 -3.77 0.67 4.67
CA TYR A 41 -3.56 -0.22 3.53
C TYR A 41 -2.22 -0.96 3.62
N MET A 42 -1.13 -0.24 3.89
CA MET A 42 0.22 -0.83 3.99
C MET A 42 0.33 -1.84 5.13
N ALA A 43 -0.29 -1.57 6.28
CA ALA A 43 -0.32 -2.51 7.40
C ALA A 43 -1.03 -3.81 7.01
N LEU A 44 -2.22 -3.71 6.41
CA LEU A 44 -2.99 -4.86 5.95
C LEU A 44 -2.26 -5.66 4.87
N PHE A 45 -1.66 -4.96 3.90
CA PHE A 45 -0.86 -5.57 2.86
C PHE A 45 0.30 -6.37 3.45
N ALA A 46 1.11 -5.76 4.32
CA ALA A 46 2.25 -6.41 4.96
C ALA A 46 1.84 -7.63 5.78
N THR A 47 0.79 -7.53 6.61
CA THR A 47 0.32 -8.67 7.41
C THR A 47 -0.19 -9.81 6.53
N THR A 48 -0.88 -9.49 5.43
CA THR A 48 -1.40 -10.48 4.49
C THR A 48 -0.27 -11.17 3.73
N SER A 49 0.72 -10.41 3.26
CA SER A 49 1.90 -10.97 2.58
C SER A 49 2.69 -11.91 3.48
N ILE A 50 2.89 -11.54 4.75
CA ILE A 50 3.57 -12.40 5.73
C ILE A 50 2.76 -13.68 5.97
N ALA A 51 1.44 -13.58 6.16
CA ALA A 51 0.60 -14.75 6.37
C ALA A 51 0.65 -15.73 5.18
N ILE A 52 0.59 -15.20 3.94
CA ILE A 52 0.72 -15.99 2.72
C ILE A 52 2.10 -16.65 2.66
N ALA A 53 3.17 -15.92 2.96
CA ALA A 53 4.53 -16.45 2.94
C ALA A 53 4.67 -17.62 3.92
N ILE A 54 4.15 -17.50 5.15
CA ILE A 54 4.17 -18.57 6.15
C ILE A 54 3.42 -19.82 5.64
N ILE A 55 2.23 -19.63 5.05
CA ILE A 55 1.42 -20.73 4.51
C ILE A 55 2.13 -21.41 3.34
N ALA A 56 2.74 -20.62 2.45
CA ALA A 56 3.47 -21.13 1.29
C ALA A 56 4.72 -21.91 1.71
N SER A 57 5.48 -21.42 2.70
CA SER A 57 6.65 -22.12 3.24
C SER A 57 6.29 -23.49 3.82
N ARG A 58 5.14 -23.61 4.50
CA ARG A 58 4.66 -24.89 5.08
C ARG A 58 4.20 -25.92 4.04
N ARG A 59 3.97 -25.51 2.79
CA ARG A 59 3.53 -26.40 1.70
C ARG A 59 4.70 -27.03 0.94
N ILE A 60 5.93 -26.60 1.24
CA ILE A 60 7.15 -27.01 0.54
C ILE A 60 7.93 -28.06 1.36
N GLU A 61 7.61 -28.23 2.64
CA GLU A 61 8.06 -29.34 3.51
C GLU A 61 7.13 -30.56 3.40
#